data_AF-A0A5B2VX95-F1
#
_entry.id   AF-A0A5B2VX95-F1
#
_cell.length_a   1.000
_cell.length_b   1.000
_cell.length_c   1.000
_cell.angle_alpha   90.00
_cell.angle_beta   90.00
_cell.angle_gamma   90.00
#
_symmetry.space_group_name_H-M   'P 1'
#
loop_
_entity.id
_entity.type
_entity.pdbx_description
1 polymer ?
#
loop_
_entity_poly.entity_id
_entity_poly.type
_entity_poly.pdbx_seq_one_letter_code
_entity_poly.pdbx_strand_id
1 'polypeptide(L)'
;MKRRNILSVGLMLSLSACNMTTPEEYFDRTVLNANLISHFGGKEIYDMLQGDPQSYDEKSKKMVPSSYVDQVKWRIGSTEKAYKDILEMKETEETKAMLEASKDLFSFAVDKEKNGYLSIAAMKDAHAPDDSIKQAVSNFDQQYQDTFGQKYDKLMELGKAYADKNHLKVGFTKF
;
A
#
# COMPACT_ATOMS: atom_id res chain seq x y z
N MET A 1 -54.03 48.32 26.35
CA MET A 1 -52.69 47.72 26.55
C MET A 1 -52.67 46.32 25.94
N LYS A 2 -51.94 46.12 24.84
CA LYS A 2 -51.74 44.80 24.19
C LYS A 2 -50.23 44.54 24.20
N ARG A 3 -49.75 43.50 24.88
CA ARG A 3 -48.40 42.97 24.71
C ARG A 3 -48.51 41.65 23.93
N ARG A 4 -47.94 41.64 22.72
CA ARG A 4 -47.81 40.44 21.87
C ARG A 4 -46.41 39.89 22.14
N ASN A 5 -46.33 38.72 22.78
CA ASN A 5 -45.09 37.98 22.92
C ASN A 5 -44.78 37.31 21.57
N ILE A 6 -43.67 37.70 20.93
CA ILE A 6 -43.12 37.00 19.77
C ILE A 6 -42.08 36.03 20.33
N LEU A 7 -42.41 34.73 20.35
CA LEU A 7 -41.44 33.67 20.58
C LEU A 7 -40.64 33.46 19.29
N SER A 8 -39.40 33.92 19.25
CA SER A 8 -38.46 33.58 18.19
C SER A 8 -37.89 32.18 18.48
N VAL A 9 -38.36 31.18 17.73
CA VAL A 9 -37.75 29.84 17.71
C VAL A 9 -36.51 29.91 16.83
N GLY A 10 -35.33 29.92 17.45
CA GLY A 10 -34.05 29.84 16.76
C GLY A 10 -33.84 28.43 16.21
N LEU A 11 -33.76 28.31 14.88
CA LEU A 11 -33.37 27.08 14.20
C LEU A 11 -31.86 26.86 14.40
N MET A 12 -31.50 26.04 15.38
CA MET A 12 -30.13 25.52 15.53
C MET A 12 -29.86 24.54 14.37
N LEU A 13 -29.12 25.00 13.37
CA LEU A 13 -28.47 24.13 12.38
C LEU A 13 -27.31 23.41 13.09
N SER A 14 -27.56 22.20 13.58
CA SER A 14 -26.51 21.29 14.01
C SER A 14 -25.70 20.86 12.79
N LEU A 15 -24.55 21.51 12.58
CA LEU A 15 -23.49 21.01 11.71
C LEU A 15 -22.88 19.76 12.37
N SER A 16 -23.51 18.61 12.14
CA SER A 16 -22.84 17.33 12.33
C SER A 16 -21.73 17.24 11.29
N ALA A 17 -20.52 17.64 11.66
CA ALA A 17 -19.34 17.24 10.92
C ALA A 17 -19.22 15.72 11.04
N CYS A 18 -19.91 14.99 10.17
CA CYS A 18 -19.57 13.60 9.90
C CYS A 18 -18.14 13.62 9.36
N ASN A 19 -17.21 12.96 10.06
CA ASN A 19 -15.88 12.63 9.56
C ASN A 19 -16.01 11.72 8.33
N MET A 20 -16.42 12.27 7.19
CA MET A 20 -16.53 11.54 5.93
C MET A 20 -15.18 11.63 5.23
N THR A 21 -14.49 10.50 5.15
CA THR A 21 -13.34 10.29 4.26
C THR A 21 -13.69 10.82 2.87
N THR A 22 -12.85 11.71 2.34
CA THR A 22 -13.09 12.34 1.02
C THR A 22 -12.79 11.36 -0.10
N PRO A 23 -13.30 11.57 -1.33
CA PRO A 23 -12.94 10.72 -2.45
C PRO A 23 -11.43 10.68 -2.72
N GLU A 24 -10.74 11.80 -2.54
CA GLU A 24 -9.29 11.88 -2.65
C GLU A 24 -8.60 11.00 -1.60
N GLU A 25 -9.04 11.04 -0.34
CA GLU A 25 -8.49 10.18 0.70
C GLU A 25 -8.76 8.68 0.42
N TYR A 26 -9.90 8.34 -0.19
CA TYR A 26 -10.15 6.97 -0.65
C TYR A 26 -9.16 6.55 -1.73
N PHE A 27 -8.98 7.40 -2.75
CA PHE A 27 -8.09 7.12 -3.86
C PHE A 27 -6.63 6.98 -3.40
N ASP A 28 -6.15 7.91 -2.56
CA ASP A 28 -4.78 7.92 -2.08
C ASP A 28 -4.44 6.65 -1.31
N ARG A 29 -5.29 6.27 -0.35
CA ARG A 29 -5.02 5.15 0.54
C ARG A 29 -5.19 3.79 -0.13
N THR A 30 -6.01 3.70 -1.19
CA THR A 30 -6.31 2.42 -1.85
C THR A 30 -5.56 2.21 -3.14
N VAL A 31 -5.38 3.27 -3.96
CA VAL A 31 -4.77 3.21 -5.29
C VAL A 31 -3.34 3.73 -5.25
N LEU A 32 -3.11 4.95 -4.76
CA LEU A 32 -1.75 5.53 -4.77
C LEU A 32 -0.78 4.75 -3.87
N ASN A 33 -1.26 4.22 -2.75
CA ASN A 33 -0.44 3.34 -1.91
C ASN A 33 0.12 2.13 -2.67
N ALA A 34 -0.52 1.68 -3.75
CA ALA A 34 0.00 0.58 -4.57
C ALA A 34 1.37 0.91 -5.20
N ASN A 35 1.78 2.17 -5.24
CA ASN A 35 3.13 2.57 -5.62
C ASN A 35 4.21 1.93 -4.73
N LEU A 36 3.92 1.69 -3.44
CA LEU A 36 4.82 1.00 -2.50
C LEU A 36 5.22 -0.41 -2.99
N ILE A 37 4.35 -1.04 -3.77
CA ILE A 37 4.52 -2.40 -4.27
C ILE A 37 4.55 -2.47 -5.79
N SER A 38 4.57 -1.33 -6.50
CA SER A 38 4.51 -1.28 -7.97
C SER A 38 5.66 -2.01 -8.67
N HIS A 39 6.80 -2.13 -8.00
CA HIS A 39 7.96 -2.88 -8.49
C HIS A 39 8.01 -4.32 -8.00
N PHE A 40 6.95 -4.87 -7.40
CA PHE A 40 6.92 -6.26 -6.94
C PHE A 40 7.46 -7.24 -8.00
N GLY A 41 8.24 -8.21 -7.53
CA GLY A 41 8.85 -9.23 -8.37
C GLY A 41 10.28 -9.55 -7.95
N GLY A 42 10.82 -10.58 -8.56
CA GLY A 42 12.19 -11.04 -8.43
C GLY A 42 13.20 -9.93 -8.73
N LYS A 43 12.97 -9.12 -9.76
CA LYS A 43 13.86 -7.98 -10.08
C LYS A 43 14.04 -7.03 -8.90
N GLU A 44 12.96 -6.65 -8.22
CA GLU A 44 12.98 -5.72 -7.09
C GLU A 44 13.76 -6.27 -5.90
N ILE A 45 13.51 -7.53 -5.51
CA ILE A 45 14.31 -8.13 -4.44
C ILE A 45 15.77 -8.28 -4.86
N TYR A 46 16.06 -8.66 -6.12
CA TYR A 46 17.43 -8.80 -6.58
C TYR A 46 18.19 -7.47 -6.55
N ASP A 47 17.57 -6.39 -7.03
CA ASP A 47 18.14 -5.04 -7.02
C ASP A 47 18.39 -4.54 -5.60
N MET A 48 17.45 -4.80 -4.67
CA MET A 48 17.61 -4.48 -3.25
C MET A 48 18.83 -5.17 -2.63
N LEU A 49 19.14 -6.40 -3.05
CA LEU A 49 20.31 -7.16 -2.58
C LEU A 49 21.64 -6.74 -3.20
N GLN A 50 21.66 -5.76 -4.11
CA GLN A 50 22.90 -5.22 -4.69
C GLN A 50 23.52 -4.10 -3.84
N GLY A 51 22.73 -3.44 -3.00
CA GLY A 51 23.20 -2.40 -2.10
C GLY A 51 23.64 -2.93 -0.74
N ASP A 52 24.44 -2.17 -0.01
CA ASP A 52 24.74 -2.50 1.39
C ASP A 52 23.51 -2.24 2.27
N PRO A 53 23.04 -3.24 3.04
CA PRO A 53 21.84 -3.08 3.86
C PRO A 53 22.10 -2.13 5.03
N GLN A 54 21.18 -1.20 5.24
CA GLN A 54 21.22 -0.25 6.34
C GLN A 54 19.85 -0.11 7.00
N SER A 55 19.84 0.13 8.31
CA SER A 55 18.64 0.44 9.09
C SER A 55 18.83 1.73 9.87
N TYR A 56 17.72 2.44 10.13
CA TYR A 56 17.74 3.64 10.96
C TYR A 56 17.77 3.26 12.43
N ASP A 57 18.82 3.68 13.15
CA ASP A 57 18.91 3.49 14.60
C ASP A 57 18.37 4.71 15.34
N GLU A 58 17.27 4.52 16.06
CA GLU A 58 16.59 5.59 16.80
C GLU A 58 17.44 6.22 17.92
N LYS A 59 18.41 5.47 18.47
CA LYS A 59 19.27 5.97 19.56
C LYS A 59 20.33 6.92 19.03
N SER A 60 21.03 6.53 17.96
CA SER A 60 22.08 7.33 17.35
C SER A 60 21.58 8.32 16.31
N LYS A 61 20.31 8.23 15.88
CA LYS A 61 19.68 9.05 14.83
C LYS A 61 20.45 9.00 13.51
N LYS A 62 20.96 7.82 13.15
CA LYS A 62 21.78 7.58 11.96
C LYS A 62 21.41 6.27 11.29
N MET A 63 21.73 6.15 10.00
CA MET A 63 21.75 4.86 9.31
C MET A 63 22.96 4.06 9.79
N VAL A 64 22.72 2.81 10.17
CA VAL A 64 23.76 1.86 10.59
C VAL A 64 23.69 0.61 9.71
N PRO A 65 24.80 -0.11 9.50
CA PRO A 65 24.77 -1.38 8.80
C PRO A 65 23.74 -2.34 9.42
N SER A 66 22.97 -3.03 8.58
CA SER A 66 21.97 -4.02 9.00
C SER A 66 22.17 -5.34 8.24
N SER A 67 21.24 -6.29 8.42
CA SER A 67 21.14 -7.47 7.55
C SER A 67 20.24 -7.19 6.34
N TYR A 68 20.39 -7.96 5.27
CA TYR A 68 19.46 -7.92 4.14
C TYR A 68 18.05 -8.34 4.57
N VAL A 69 17.95 -9.32 5.48
CA VAL A 69 16.67 -9.71 6.10
C VAL A 69 16.01 -8.53 6.82
N ASP A 70 16.76 -7.70 7.56
CA ASP A 70 16.18 -6.55 8.26
C ASP A 70 15.71 -5.46 7.28
N GLN A 71 16.44 -5.24 6.18
CA GLN A 71 16.01 -4.34 5.10
C GLN A 71 14.68 -4.81 4.49
N VAL A 72 14.55 -6.11 4.19
CA VAL A 72 13.31 -6.68 3.68
C VAL A 72 12.17 -6.61 4.70
N LYS A 73 12.43 -6.86 5.99
CA LYS A 73 11.41 -6.70 7.05
C LYS A 73 10.88 -5.28 7.14
N TRP A 74 11.74 -4.28 6.98
CA TRP A 74 11.33 -2.88 6.98
C TRP A 74 10.38 -2.57 5.81
N ARG A 75 10.69 -3.06 4.61
CA ARG A 75 9.81 -2.95 3.43
C ARG A 75 8.46 -3.65 3.69
N ILE A 76 8.49 -4.90 4.16
CA ILE A 76 7.27 -5.65 4.52
C ILE A 76 6.44 -4.87 5.53
N GLY A 77 7.06 -4.29 6.57
CA GLY A 77 6.34 -3.49 7.56
C GLY A 77 5.63 -2.27 6.96
N SER A 78 6.23 -1.65 5.95
CA SER A 78 5.60 -0.55 5.20
C SER A 78 4.39 -1.05 4.39
N THR A 79 4.52 -2.18 3.70
CA THR A 79 3.41 -2.83 2.97
C THR A 79 2.29 -3.26 3.92
N GLU A 80 2.62 -3.85 5.06
CA GLU A 80 1.65 -4.27 6.10
C GLU A 80 0.91 -3.09 6.69
N LYS A 81 1.60 -1.96 6.93
CA LYS A 81 0.96 -0.75 7.41
C LYS A 81 -0.05 -0.24 6.39
N ALA A 82 0.32 -0.16 5.11
CA ALA A 82 -0.60 0.26 4.04
C ALA A 82 -1.80 -0.68 3.96
N TYR A 83 -1.58 -2.00 4.03
CA TYR A 83 -2.65 -2.99 4.04
C TYR A 83 -3.60 -2.81 5.22
N LYS A 84 -3.07 -2.60 6.42
CA LYS A 84 -3.87 -2.33 7.62
C LYS A 84 -4.69 -1.04 7.47
N ASP A 85 -4.06 0.02 6.95
CA ASP A 85 -4.75 1.29 6.72
C ASP A 85 -5.93 1.10 5.74
N ILE A 86 -5.83 0.21 4.74
CA ILE A 86 -6.91 -0.13 3.81
C ILE A 86 -8.02 -0.94 4.49
N LEU A 87 -7.67 -1.90 5.35
CA LEU A 87 -8.64 -2.73 6.08
C LEU A 87 -9.53 -1.91 7.02
N GLU A 88 -9.01 -0.82 7.57
CA GLU A 88 -9.73 0.07 8.48
C GLU A 88 -10.64 1.08 7.75
N MET A 89 -10.61 1.13 6.42
CA MET A 89 -11.45 2.05 5.65
C MET A 89 -12.91 1.61 5.61
N LYS A 90 -13.81 2.58 5.73
CA LYS A 90 -15.24 2.33 5.63
C LYS A 90 -15.60 1.94 4.19
N GLU A 91 -16.31 0.83 4.04
CA GLU A 91 -16.83 0.43 2.75
C GLU A 91 -18.13 1.18 2.42
N THR A 92 -18.29 1.58 1.17
CA THR A 92 -19.53 2.14 0.61
C THR A 92 -19.82 1.42 -0.71
N GLU A 93 -21.04 1.52 -1.22
CA GLU A 93 -21.40 0.95 -2.52
C GLU A 93 -20.48 1.42 -3.66
N GLU A 94 -20.01 2.68 -3.59
CA GLU A 94 -19.09 3.23 -4.58
C GLU A 94 -17.65 2.74 -4.42
N THR A 95 -17.17 2.60 -3.17
CA THR A 95 -15.76 2.30 -2.89
C THR A 95 -15.47 0.80 -2.79
N LYS A 96 -16.52 -0.03 -2.69
CA LYS A 96 -16.42 -1.47 -2.44
C LYS A 96 -15.46 -2.21 -3.37
N ALA A 97 -15.70 -2.16 -4.67
CA ALA A 97 -14.90 -2.92 -5.63
C ALA A 97 -13.42 -2.50 -5.62
N MET A 98 -13.14 -1.20 -5.51
CA MET A 98 -11.78 -0.66 -5.41
C MET A 98 -11.10 -1.10 -4.11
N LEU A 99 -11.80 -1.01 -2.97
CA LEU A 99 -11.29 -1.46 -1.68
C LEU A 99 -11.00 -2.97 -1.67
N GLU A 100 -11.89 -3.79 -2.22
CA GLU A 100 -11.70 -5.24 -2.33
C GLU A 100 -10.49 -5.58 -3.20
N ALA A 101 -10.32 -4.92 -4.35
CA ALA A 101 -9.15 -5.11 -5.21
C ALA A 101 -7.85 -4.68 -4.52
N SER A 102 -7.88 -3.58 -3.77
CA SER A 102 -6.74 -3.11 -2.99
C SER A 102 -6.36 -4.10 -1.89
N LYS A 103 -7.35 -4.60 -1.12
CA LYS A 103 -7.13 -5.64 -0.09
C LYS A 103 -6.54 -6.91 -0.70
N ASP A 104 -7.06 -7.35 -1.84
CA ASP A 104 -6.57 -8.55 -2.56
C ASP A 104 -5.11 -8.37 -3.03
N LEU A 105 -4.77 -7.22 -3.61
CA LEU A 105 -3.40 -6.91 -4.05
C LEU A 105 -2.43 -6.87 -2.86
N PHE A 106 -2.74 -6.09 -1.83
CA PHE A 106 -1.85 -5.88 -0.69
C PHE A 106 -1.67 -7.14 0.16
N SER A 107 -2.74 -7.91 0.38
CA SER A 107 -2.64 -9.20 1.08
C SER A 107 -1.74 -10.18 0.33
N PHE A 108 -1.88 -10.24 -1.00
CA PHE A 108 -1.01 -11.06 -1.85
C PHE A 108 0.45 -10.62 -1.74
N ALA A 109 0.73 -9.32 -1.88
CA ALA A 109 2.09 -8.78 -1.78
C ALA A 109 2.73 -9.09 -0.42
N VAL A 110 2.04 -8.82 0.69
CA VAL A 110 2.52 -9.12 2.05
C VAL A 110 2.85 -10.61 2.22
N ASP A 111 1.96 -11.49 1.79
CA ASP A 111 2.17 -12.95 1.91
C ASP A 111 3.41 -13.40 1.12
N LYS A 112 3.55 -12.94 -0.13
CA LYS A 112 4.67 -13.34 -0.98
C LYS A 112 5.99 -12.72 -0.57
N GLU A 113 6.00 -11.49 -0.09
CA GLU A 113 7.23 -10.89 0.46
C GLU A 113 7.69 -11.62 1.73
N LYS A 114 6.78 -11.97 2.63
CA LYS A 114 7.13 -12.73 3.85
C LYS A 114 7.71 -14.11 3.55
N ASN A 115 7.15 -14.83 2.59
CA ASN A 115 7.58 -16.20 2.31
C ASN A 115 8.70 -16.28 1.27
N GLY A 116 8.74 -15.34 0.32
CA GLY A 116 9.73 -15.30 -0.76
C GLY A 116 10.89 -14.36 -0.48
N TYR A 117 10.62 -13.06 -0.33
CA TYR A 117 11.71 -12.07 -0.19
C TYR A 117 12.56 -12.32 1.05
N LEU A 118 11.97 -12.66 2.20
CA LEU A 118 12.74 -12.98 3.40
C LEU A 118 13.65 -14.20 3.20
N SER A 119 13.17 -15.21 2.48
CA SER A 119 13.98 -16.39 2.16
C SER A 119 15.15 -16.04 1.25
N ILE A 120 14.91 -15.24 0.21
CA ILE A 120 15.95 -14.79 -0.73
C ILE A 120 16.98 -13.88 -0.03
N ALA A 121 16.54 -12.96 0.84
CA ALA A 121 17.44 -12.11 1.61
C ALA A 121 18.30 -12.92 2.59
N ALA A 122 17.73 -13.94 3.24
CA ALA A 122 18.48 -14.83 4.12
C ALA A 122 19.59 -15.58 3.38
N MET A 123 19.39 -15.91 2.09
CA MET A 123 20.46 -16.50 1.27
C MET A 123 21.64 -15.53 1.10
N LYS A 124 21.37 -14.24 0.91
CA LYS A 124 22.42 -13.21 0.79
C LYS A 124 23.18 -13.02 2.09
N ASP A 125 22.47 -12.92 3.22
CA ASP A 125 23.08 -12.86 4.56
C ASP A 125 23.93 -14.11 4.87
N ALA A 126 23.50 -15.28 4.38
CA ALA A 126 24.24 -16.54 4.51
C ALA A 126 25.39 -16.71 3.49
N HIS A 127 25.71 -15.67 2.70
CA HIS A 127 26.73 -15.70 1.65
C HIS A 127 26.54 -16.83 0.62
N ALA A 128 25.29 -17.17 0.29
CA ALA A 128 25.00 -18.12 -0.77
C ALA A 128 25.58 -17.65 -2.12
N PRO A 129 25.94 -18.57 -3.03
CA PRO A 129 26.39 -18.21 -4.37
C PRO A 129 25.36 -17.35 -5.11
N ASP A 130 25.82 -16.35 -5.86
CA ASP A 130 24.95 -15.42 -6.59
C ASP A 130 24.04 -16.15 -7.60
N ASP A 131 24.52 -17.22 -8.25
CA ASP A 131 23.70 -18.05 -9.15
C ASP A 131 22.52 -18.72 -8.42
N SER A 132 22.70 -19.12 -7.16
CA SER A 132 21.61 -19.67 -6.35
C SER A 132 20.58 -18.59 -6.01
N ILE A 133 21.03 -17.37 -5.71
CA ILE A 133 20.15 -16.22 -5.45
C ILE A 133 19.36 -15.87 -6.71
N LYS A 134 20.02 -15.77 -7.87
CA LYS A 134 19.38 -15.54 -9.18
C LYS A 134 18.34 -16.59 -9.51
N GLN A 135 18.62 -17.87 -9.23
CA GLN A 135 17.64 -18.94 -9.45
C GLN A 135 16.42 -18.79 -8.53
N ALA A 136 16.62 -18.47 -7.25
CA ALA A 136 15.52 -18.25 -6.31
C ALA A 136 14.65 -17.05 -6.72
N VAL A 137 15.29 -15.97 -7.18
CA VAL A 137 14.66 -14.78 -7.77
C VAL A 137 13.84 -15.14 -9.00
N SER A 138 14.41 -15.88 -9.95
CA SER A 138 13.70 -16.31 -11.17
C SER A 138 12.50 -17.21 -10.85
N ASN A 139 12.63 -18.10 -9.86
CA ASN A 139 11.53 -18.97 -9.43
C ASN A 139 10.39 -18.17 -8.79
N PHE A 140 10.73 -17.13 -8.01
CA PHE A 140 9.75 -16.23 -7.42
C PHE A 140 8.94 -15.51 -8.51
N ASP A 141 9.61 -14.94 -9.52
CA ASP A 141 8.95 -14.26 -10.63
C ASP A 141 8.01 -15.20 -11.40
N GLN A 142 8.50 -16.38 -11.78
CA GLN A 142 7.70 -17.38 -12.50
C GLN A 142 6.43 -17.79 -11.75
N GLN A 143 6.45 -17.78 -10.41
CA GLN A 143 5.31 -18.18 -9.61
C GLN A 143 4.32 -17.06 -9.36
N TYR A 144 4.78 -15.82 -9.23
CA TYR A 144 3.97 -14.76 -8.63
C TYR A 144 3.80 -13.51 -9.50
N GLN A 145 4.66 -13.26 -10.48
CA GLN A 145 4.67 -11.99 -11.20
C GLN A 145 3.39 -11.76 -12.00
N ASP A 146 2.93 -12.76 -12.75
CA ASP A 146 1.70 -12.65 -13.54
C ASP A 146 0.47 -12.45 -12.65
N THR A 147 0.41 -13.17 -11.52
CA THR A 147 -0.70 -13.05 -10.57
C THR A 147 -0.71 -11.67 -9.91
N PHE A 148 0.45 -11.16 -9.54
CA PHE A 148 0.59 -9.79 -9.02
C PHE A 148 0.13 -8.77 -10.06
N GLY A 149 0.62 -8.88 -11.29
CA GLY A 149 0.28 -7.96 -12.39
C GLY A 149 -1.21 -7.88 -12.63
N GLN A 150 -1.91 -9.02 -12.69
CA GLN A 150 -3.37 -9.06 -12.84
C GLN A 150 -4.12 -8.34 -11.70
N LYS A 151 -3.66 -8.52 -10.45
CA LYS A 151 -4.25 -7.85 -9.29
C LYS A 151 -3.97 -6.34 -9.31
N TYR A 152 -2.76 -5.96 -9.69
CA TYR A 152 -2.34 -4.57 -9.80
C TYR A 152 -3.14 -3.84 -10.88
N ASP A 153 -3.22 -4.43 -12.08
CA ASP A 153 -3.97 -3.89 -13.21
C ASP A 153 -5.45 -3.72 -12.87
N LYS A 154 -6.06 -4.70 -12.20
CA LYS A 154 -7.44 -4.62 -11.73
C LYS A 154 -7.66 -3.43 -10.79
N LEU A 155 -6.75 -3.22 -9.83
CA LEU A 155 -6.83 -2.06 -8.93
C LEU A 155 -6.67 -0.74 -9.70
N MET A 156 -5.73 -0.66 -10.64
CA MET A 156 -5.50 0.55 -11.44
C MET A 156 -6.72 0.89 -12.30
N GLU A 157 -7.36 -0.10 -12.92
CA GLU A 157 -8.58 0.08 -13.71
C GLU A 157 -9.72 0.64 -12.86
N LEU A 158 -9.97 0.02 -11.69
CA LEU A 158 -11.00 0.48 -10.75
C LEU A 158 -10.69 1.87 -10.19
N GLY A 159 -9.42 2.12 -9.88
CA GLY A 159 -8.95 3.42 -9.42
C GLY A 159 -9.18 4.51 -10.46
N LYS A 160 -8.87 4.24 -11.73
CA LYS A 160 -9.13 5.18 -12.83
C LYS A 160 -10.61 5.51 -12.95
N ALA A 161 -11.48 4.50 -12.95
CA ALA A 161 -12.93 4.72 -13.01
C ALA A 161 -13.43 5.54 -11.80
N TYR A 162 -12.91 5.27 -10.61
CA TYR A 162 -13.22 6.02 -9.40
C TYR A 162 -12.78 7.49 -9.49
N ALA A 163 -11.55 7.73 -9.96
CA ALA A 163 -10.99 9.07 -10.15
C ALA A 163 -11.79 9.88 -11.17
N ASP A 164 -12.13 9.29 -12.31
CA ASP A 164 -12.92 9.94 -13.37
C ASP A 164 -14.30 10.36 -12.83
N LYS A 165 -14.97 9.46 -12.12
CA LYS A 165 -16.30 9.70 -11.53
C LYS A 165 -16.29 10.80 -10.45
N ASN A 166 -15.19 10.88 -9.68
CA ASN A 166 -15.04 11.86 -8.60
C ASN A 166 -14.27 13.12 -9.02
N HIS A 167 -13.97 13.26 -10.31
CA HIS A 167 -13.24 14.41 -10.89
C HIS A 167 -11.87 14.65 -10.26
N LEU A 168 -11.19 13.58 -9.85
CA LEU A 168 -9.85 13.64 -9.28
C LEU A 168 -8.82 13.91 -10.38
N LYS A 169 -7.86 14.80 -10.12
CA LYS A 169 -6.78 15.12 -11.06
C LYS A 169 -5.56 14.26 -10.76
N VAL A 170 -5.50 13.08 -11.38
CA VAL A 170 -4.45 12.09 -11.14
C VAL A 170 -3.71 11.74 -12.43
N GLY A 171 -2.38 11.67 -12.34
CA GLY A 171 -1.52 11.21 -13.43
C GLY A 171 -1.25 9.72 -13.27
N PHE A 172 -1.72 8.89 -14.20
CA PHE A 172 -1.37 7.47 -14.25
C PHE A 172 -0.13 7.30 -15.14
N THR A 173 1.04 7.13 -14.54
CA THR A 173 2.23 6.65 -15.25
C THR A 173 2.24 5.13 -15.29
N LYS A 174 2.47 4.57 -16.48
CA LYS A 174 2.67 3.12 -16.64
C LYS A 174 4.07 2.78 -16.12
N PHE A 175 4.17 1.89 -15.15
CA PHE A 175 5.44 1.38 -14.61
C PHE A 175 5.95 0.20 -15.44
#